data_AF-A0A6N9CE39-F1
#
_entry.id   AF-A0A6N9CE39-F1
#
_cell.length_a   1.000
_cell.length_b   1.000
_cell.length_c   1.000
_cell.angle_alpha   90.00
_cell.angle_beta   90.00
_cell.angle_gamma   90.00
#
_symmetry.space_group_name_H-M   'P 1'
#
loop_
_entity.id
_entity.type
_entity.pdbx_description
1 polymer ?
#
loop_
_entity_poly.entity_id
_entity_poly.type
_entity_poly.pdbx_seq_one_letter_code
_entity_poly.pdbx_strand_id
1 'polypeptide(L)'
;MGYFFHKEDAEVVRIEGEAPRTLYTCIEPKTADTEHFSMGLEEIDPHSEIPWHSHADAEEIIFVFGGEGVGYVADEVADLKPGTVIYLPPTVEHRFVNTGDTPLWITWALSPPGFETQIRQVADGSAGMEVFSETQDANPDG
;
A
#
# COMPACT_ATOMS: atom_id res chain seq x y z
N MET A 1 3.28 2.52 26.51
CA MET A 1 3.87 3.88 26.38
C MET A 1 3.41 4.44 25.04
N GLY A 2 3.20 5.75 24.89
CA GLY A 2 2.85 6.33 23.59
C GLY A 2 4.10 6.63 22.76
N TYR A 3 3.98 6.66 21.43
CA TYR A 3 5.07 6.93 20.50
C TYR A 3 4.71 8.08 19.57
N PHE A 4 5.70 8.91 19.25
CA PHE A 4 5.67 9.78 18.09
C PHE A 4 6.60 9.19 17.05
N PHE A 5 6.14 9.13 15.80
CA PHE A 5 6.98 8.76 14.66
C PHE A 5 7.04 9.95 13.70
N HIS A 6 8.27 10.35 13.37
CA HIS A 6 8.54 11.21 12.24
C HIS A 6 8.93 10.35 11.05
N LYS A 7 8.58 10.76 9.82
CA LYS A 7 8.88 10.00 8.60
C LYS A 7 10.37 9.74 8.46
N GLU A 8 11.17 10.70 8.89
CA GLU A 8 12.63 10.69 8.85
C GLU A 8 13.24 9.60 9.74
N ASP A 9 12.49 9.11 10.73
CA ASP A 9 12.92 8.06 11.65
C ASP A 9 12.40 6.67 11.23
N ALA A 10 11.56 6.60 10.19
CA ALA A 10 10.99 5.35 9.72
C ALA A 10 12.04 4.50 9.00
N GLU A 11 11.88 3.17 9.07
CA GLU A 11 12.57 2.30 8.13
C GLU A 11 12.05 2.58 6.72
N VAL A 12 12.98 2.81 5.79
CA VAL A 12 12.66 3.11 4.40
C VAL A 12 12.91 1.87 3.54
N VAL A 13 11.85 1.37 2.90
CA VAL A 13 11.91 0.25 1.97
C VAL A 13 11.58 0.78 0.57
N ARG A 14 12.53 0.69 -0.35
CA ARG A 14 12.33 1.06 -1.75
C ARG A 14 12.02 -0.18 -2.58
N ILE A 15 10.92 -0.15 -3.31
CA ILE A 15 10.64 -1.10 -4.38
C ILE A 15 11.09 -0.48 -5.69
N GLU A 16 11.95 -1.19 -6.40
CA GLU A 16 12.42 -0.84 -7.74
C GLU A 16 11.69 -1.68 -8.80
N GLY A 17 11.87 -1.36 -10.09
CA GLY A 17 11.35 -2.15 -11.20
C GLY A 17 10.10 -1.54 -11.85
N GLU A 18 9.09 -2.36 -12.11
CA GLU A 18 7.90 -1.98 -12.90
C GLU A 18 6.91 -1.10 -12.14
N ALA A 19 6.81 -1.28 -10.83
CA ALA A 19 5.92 -0.52 -9.95
C ALA A 19 6.72 0.20 -8.84
N PRO A 20 7.61 1.14 -9.21
CA PRO A 20 8.52 1.80 -8.29
C PRO A 20 7.77 2.65 -7.26
N ARG A 21 8.12 2.49 -5.99
CA ARG A 21 7.51 3.19 -4.85
C ARG A 21 8.33 3.02 -3.58
N THR A 22 8.13 3.91 -2.62
CA THR A 22 8.90 3.95 -1.38
C THR A 22 7.97 3.86 -0.17
N LEU A 23 8.20 2.87 0.69
CA LEU A 23 7.45 2.69 1.93
C LEU A 23 8.28 3.17 3.12
N TYR A 24 7.58 3.80 4.06
CA TYR A 24 8.11 4.29 5.33
C TYR A 24 7.38 3.55 6.47
N THR A 25 8.02 2.55 7.04
CA THR A 25 7.43 1.75 8.13
C THR A 25 7.55 2.51 9.45
N CYS A 26 6.42 2.98 9.97
CA CYS A 26 6.37 3.79 11.20
C CYS A 26 6.04 2.92 12.41
N ILE A 27 4.85 2.33 12.45
CA ILE A 27 4.34 1.55 13.58
C ILE A 27 4.27 0.09 13.16
N GLU A 28 5.06 -0.76 13.80
CA GLU A 28 5.05 -2.22 13.64
C GLU A 28 5.42 -2.88 14.97
N PRO A 29 5.28 -4.22 15.11
CA PRO A 29 5.69 -4.90 16.33
C PRO A 29 7.14 -4.59 16.75
N LYS A 30 8.05 -4.44 15.79
CA LYS A 30 9.47 -4.12 16.05
C LYS A 30 9.71 -2.70 16.55
N THR A 31 8.91 -1.71 16.13
CA THR A 31 9.17 -0.29 16.43
C THR A 31 8.34 0.23 17.59
N ALA A 32 7.14 -0.32 17.80
CA ALA A 32 6.17 0.20 18.75
C ALA A 32 5.55 -0.88 19.67
N ASP A 33 5.98 -2.15 19.56
CA ASP A 33 5.45 -3.28 20.36
C ASP A 33 3.90 -3.41 20.25
N THR A 34 3.38 -3.11 19.05
CA THR A 34 1.96 -3.25 18.72
C THR A 34 1.63 -4.70 18.39
N GLU A 35 0.50 -5.19 18.90
CA GLU A 35 0.03 -6.56 18.70
C GLU A 35 -1.08 -6.68 17.65
N HIS A 36 -1.70 -5.56 17.26
CA HIS A 36 -2.98 -5.58 16.56
C HIS A 36 -2.96 -4.91 15.20
N PHE A 37 -2.01 -4.01 14.96
CA PHE A 37 -1.91 -3.32 13.68
C PHE A 37 -0.48 -2.91 13.39
N SER A 38 -0.19 -2.72 12.11
CA SER A 38 0.97 -1.95 11.64
C SER A 38 0.49 -0.80 10.75
N MET A 39 1.27 0.28 10.70
CA MET A 39 1.03 1.36 9.75
C MET A 39 2.32 2.01 9.26
N GLY A 40 2.20 2.65 8.11
CA GLY A 40 3.25 3.47 7.55
C GLY A 40 2.73 4.40 6.49
N LEU A 41 3.68 5.01 5.79
CA LEU A 41 3.43 5.88 4.65
C LEU A 41 3.95 5.18 3.40
N GLU A 42 3.37 5.51 2.26
CA GLU A 42 3.85 5.05 0.96
C GLU A 42 3.81 6.20 -0.05
N GLU A 43 4.93 6.34 -0.75
CA GLU A 43 5.15 7.27 -1.85
C GLU A 43 5.15 6.46 -3.15
N ILE A 44 4.08 6.62 -3.94
CA ILE A 44 3.97 5.98 -5.26
C ILE A 44 4.54 6.96 -6.28
N ASP A 45 5.58 6.56 -7.00
CA ASP A 45 6.26 7.40 -7.99
C ASP A 45 5.28 7.91 -9.07
N PRO A 46 5.57 9.05 -9.73
CA PRO A 46 4.80 9.51 -10.89
C PRO A 46 4.61 8.40 -11.93
N HIS A 47 3.37 8.23 -12.40
CA HIS A 47 2.99 7.21 -13.38
C HIS A 47 3.24 5.74 -12.94
N SER A 48 3.47 5.52 -11.65
CA SER A 48 3.62 4.21 -11.05
C SER A 48 2.31 3.72 -10.44
N GLU A 49 2.36 2.58 -9.76
CA GLU A 49 1.21 1.96 -9.13
C GLU A 49 1.58 1.11 -7.91
N ILE A 50 0.54 0.77 -7.14
CA ILE A 50 0.48 -0.44 -6.34
C ILE A 50 -0.31 -1.45 -7.17
N PRO A 51 0.33 -2.51 -7.70
CA PRO A 51 -0.32 -3.51 -8.54
C PRO A 51 -1.51 -4.20 -7.85
N TRP A 52 -2.31 -4.92 -8.63
CA TRP A 52 -3.39 -5.76 -8.08
C TRP A 52 -2.86 -6.72 -7.01
N HIS A 53 -3.47 -6.67 -5.84
CA HIS A 53 -3.18 -7.56 -4.71
C HIS A 53 -4.35 -7.60 -3.74
N SER A 54 -4.23 -8.45 -2.71
CA SER A 54 -5.18 -8.56 -1.61
C SER A 54 -4.50 -9.19 -0.39
N HIS A 55 -5.03 -8.95 0.81
CA HIS A 55 -4.52 -9.55 2.05
C HIS A 55 -5.47 -10.66 2.52
N ALA A 56 -4.97 -11.86 2.77
CA ALA A 56 -5.82 -13.01 3.09
C ALA A 56 -6.51 -12.91 4.46
N ASP A 57 -5.81 -12.35 5.45
CA ASP A 57 -6.21 -12.32 6.85
C ASP A 57 -6.24 -10.91 7.46
N ALA A 58 -5.86 -9.88 6.69
CA ALA A 58 -5.81 -8.50 7.17
C ALA A 58 -6.85 -7.59 6.51
N GLU A 59 -7.45 -6.74 7.34
CA GLU A 59 -8.15 -5.55 6.87
C GLU A 59 -7.18 -4.38 6.78
N GLU A 60 -7.42 -3.47 5.84
CA GLU A 60 -6.59 -2.31 5.60
C GLU A 60 -7.41 -1.01 5.49
N ILE A 61 -6.87 0.06 6.06
CA ILE A 61 -7.32 1.43 5.85
C ILE A 61 -6.23 2.22 5.13
N ILE A 62 -6.59 2.83 4.01
CA ILE A 62 -5.74 3.74 3.26
C ILE A 62 -6.30 5.16 3.33
N PHE A 63 -5.41 6.13 3.55
CA PHE A 63 -5.74 7.55 3.48
C PHE A 63 -4.81 8.25 2.49
N VAL A 64 -5.39 8.87 1.47
CA VAL A 64 -4.66 9.67 0.50
C VAL A 64 -4.46 11.07 1.04
N PHE A 65 -3.22 11.54 1.13
CA PHE A 65 -2.90 12.86 1.70
C PHE A 65 -2.08 13.78 0.78
N GLY A 66 -1.67 13.30 -0.39
CA GLY A 66 -0.98 14.10 -1.40
C GLY A 66 -1.00 13.46 -2.77
N GLY A 67 -0.92 14.25 -3.84
CA GLY A 67 -0.97 13.76 -5.23
C GLY A 67 -2.37 13.40 -5.72
N GLU A 68 -2.44 12.76 -6.88
CA GLU A 68 -3.68 12.37 -7.55
C GLU A 68 -3.52 11.02 -8.27
N GLY A 69 -4.62 10.30 -8.46
CA GLY A 69 -4.58 8.96 -9.05
C GLY A 69 -5.96 8.35 -9.26
N VAL A 70 -5.97 7.05 -9.56
CA VAL A 70 -7.19 6.25 -9.69
C VAL A 70 -7.05 5.01 -8.81
N GLY A 71 -8.07 4.72 -8.02
CA GLY A 71 -8.16 3.52 -7.20
C GLY A 71 -9.19 2.56 -7.74
N TYR A 72 -8.85 1.28 -7.72
CA TYR A 72 -9.71 0.17 -8.09
C TYR A 72 -9.87 -0.72 -6.84
N VAL A 73 -11.11 -0.97 -6.43
CA VAL A 73 -11.44 -1.79 -5.27
C VAL A 73 -12.58 -2.71 -5.66
N ALA A 74 -12.29 -4.01 -5.83
CA ALA A 74 -13.20 -4.95 -6.47
C ALA A 74 -13.75 -4.41 -7.81
N ASP A 75 -15.06 -4.14 -7.88
CA ASP A 75 -15.77 -3.61 -9.05
C ASP A 75 -15.92 -2.08 -9.06
N GLU A 76 -15.48 -1.40 -7.99
CA GLU A 76 -15.56 0.05 -7.85
C GLU A 76 -14.28 0.73 -8.34
N VAL A 77 -14.45 1.88 -9.00
CA VAL A 77 -13.35 2.74 -9.49
C VAL A 77 -13.61 4.17 -9.06
N ALA A 78 -12.61 4.82 -8.47
CA ALA A 78 -12.73 6.19 -7.97
C ALA A 78 -11.44 7.00 -8.11
N ASP A 79 -11.59 8.31 -8.25
CA ASP A 79 -10.47 9.25 -8.23
C ASP A 79 -9.83 9.30 -6.83
N LEU A 80 -8.50 9.20 -6.79
CA LEU A 80 -7.70 9.41 -5.59
C LEU A 80 -7.26 10.86 -5.52
N LYS A 81 -7.55 11.51 -4.39
CA LYS A 81 -7.14 12.88 -4.09
C LYS A 81 -6.99 13.05 -2.57
N PRO A 82 -6.31 14.10 -2.09
CA PRO A 82 -6.17 14.32 -0.66
C PRO A 82 -7.53 14.36 0.04
N GLY A 83 -7.68 13.55 1.09
CA GLY A 83 -8.95 13.37 1.79
C GLY A 83 -9.70 12.09 1.44
N THR A 84 -9.29 11.35 0.40
CA THR A 84 -9.88 10.03 0.08
C THR A 84 -9.50 9.02 1.17
N VAL A 85 -10.51 8.32 1.71
CA VAL A 85 -10.37 7.22 2.66
C VAL A 85 -10.87 5.95 1.99
N ILE A 86 -10.10 4.87 2.09
CA ILE A 86 -10.41 3.59 1.47
C ILE A 86 -10.38 2.53 2.58
N TYR A 87 -11.39 1.68 2.61
CA TYR A 87 -11.45 0.53 3.49
C TYR A 87 -11.41 -0.75 2.65
N LEU A 88 -10.53 -1.65 3.03
CA LEU A 88 -10.24 -2.89 2.32
C LEU A 88 -10.42 -4.05 3.32
N PRO A 89 -11.57 -4.74 3.31
CA PRO A 89 -11.72 -6.00 4.02
C PRO A 89 -10.72 -7.05 3.51
N PRO A 90 -10.46 -8.13 4.28
CA PRO A 90 -9.67 -9.25 3.80
C PRO A 90 -10.20 -9.77 2.47
N THR A 91 -9.27 -10.25 1.64
CA THR A 91 -9.46 -10.83 0.29
C THR A 91 -10.04 -9.90 -0.78
N VAL A 92 -10.35 -8.65 -0.48
CA VAL A 92 -10.79 -7.68 -1.50
C VAL A 92 -9.59 -7.27 -2.35
N GLU A 93 -9.62 -7.63 -3.64
CA GLU A 93 -8.61 -7.21 -4.60
C GLU A 93 -8.66 -5.70 -4.81
N HIS A 94 -7.48 -5.07 -4.83
CA HIS A 94 -7.36 -3.64 -5.03
C HIS A 94 -6.06 -3.26 -5.74
N ARG A 95 -6.10 -2.09 -6.41
CA ARG A 95 -4.99 -1.50 -7.17
C ARG A 95 -5.07 0.01 -7.09
N PHE A 96 -3.93 0.68 -6.99
CA PHE A 96 -3.86 2.14 -6.92
C PHE A 96 -2.84 2.66 -7.93
N VAL A 97 -3.27 3.55 -8.83
CA VAL A 97 -2.44 4.07 -9.91
C VAL A 97 -2.21 5.56 -9.68
N ASN A 98 -0.95 5.99 -9.68
CA ASN A 98 -0.61 7.40 -9.71
C ASN A 98 -0.70 7.90 -11.15
N THR A 99 -1.67 8.76 -11.44
CA THR A 99 -1.87 9.31 -12.79
C THR A 99 -1.16 10.64 -13.01
N GLY A 100 -0.59 11.23 -11.96
CA GLY A 100 0.03 12.55 -12.01
C GLY A 100 1.54 12.53 -12.26
N ASP A 101 2.08 13.74 -12.45
CA ASP A 101 3.53 14.01 -12.64
C ASP A 101 4.28 14.19 -11.29
N THR A 102 3.58 14.06 -10.17
CA THR A 102 4.13 14.17 -8.80
C THR A 102 3.77 12.92 -7.99
N PRO A 103 4.50 12.60 -6.92
CA PRO A 103 4.19 11.41 -6.13
C PRO A 103 2.78 11.45 -5.52
N LEU A 104 2.12 10.29 -5.56
CA LEU A 104 0.87 10.01 -4.84
C LEU A 104 1.24 9.48 -3.46
N TRP A 105 0.70 10.11 -2.43
CA TRP A 105 1.03 9.85 -1.03
C TRP A 105 -0.16 9.25 -0.31
N ILE A 106 0.07 8.06 0.27
CA ILE A 106 -0.92 7.34 1.03
C ILE A 106 -0.37 6.89 2.40
N THR A 107 -1.27 6.63 3.34
CA THR A 107 -0.99 5.75 4.48
C THR A 107 -1.43 4.34 4.15
N TRP A 108 -0.77 3.35 4.74
CA TRP A 108 -1.29 1.99 4.88
C TRP A 108 -1.43 1.69 6.37
N ALA A 109 -2.54 1.08 6.77
CA ALA A 109 -2.76 0.63 8.14
C ALA A 109 -3.48 -0.72 8.12
N LEU A 110 -2.77 -1.78 8.49
CA LEU A 110 -3.26 -3.15 8.42
C LEU A 110 -3.48 -3.76 9.79
N SER A 111 -4.49 -4.62 9.90
CA SER A 111 -4.77 -5.45 11.07
C SER A 111 -5.14 -6.88 10.66
N PRO A 112 -4.43 -7.93 11.11
CA PRO A 112 -3.25 -7.90 11.99
C PRO A 112 -1.99 -7.34 11.30
N PRO A 113 -0.89 -7.09 12.06
CA PRO A 113 0.40 -6.73 11.46
C PRO A 113 1.00 -7.92 10.68
N GLY A 114 1.94 -7.65 9.76
CA GLY A 114 2.64 -8.67 8.98
C GLY A 114 3.11 -8.19 7.61
N PHE A 115 2.38 -7.24 7.02
CA PHE A 115 2.68 -6.63 5.72
C PHE A 115 4.09 -6.04 5.64
N GLU A 116 4.55 -5.42 6.71
CA GLU A 116 5.89 -4.85 6.79
C GLU A 116 7.02 -5.89 6.65
N THR A 117 6.75 -7.16 6.94
CA THR A 117 7.72 -8.24 6.67
C THR A 117 7.69 -8.64 5.21
N GLN A 118 6.50 -8.76 4.63
CA GLN A 118 6.31 -9.11 3.21
C GLN A 118 6.92 -8.05 2.29
N ILE A 119 6.74 -6.76 2.58
CA ILE A 119 7.26 -5.69 1.72
C ILE A 119 8.79 -5.69 1.66
N ARG A 120 9.46 -6.07 2.75
CA ARG A 120 10.93 -6.23 2.76
C ARG A 120 11.36 -7.37 1.83
N GLN A 121 10.59 -8.46 1.80
CA GLN A 121 10.85 -9.61 0.91
C GLN A 121 10.56 -9.26 -0.56
N VAL A 122 9.58 -8.42 -0.83
CA VAL A 122 9.33 -7.90 -2.18
C VAL A 122 10.50 -7.03 -2.63
N ALA A 123 10.97 -6.11 -1.78
CA ALA A 123 12.05 -5.19 -2.10
C ALA A 123 13.40 -5.87 -2.31
N ASP A 124 13.71 -6.94 -1.56
CA ASP A 124 14.95 -7.70 -1.74
C ASP A 124 14.85 -8.81 -2.82
N GLY A 125 13.67 -8.97 -3.43
CA GLY A 125 13.40 -9.94 -4.48
C GLY A 125 13.24 -11.38 -4.00
N SER A 126 13.15 -11.61 -2.69
CA SER A 126 12.93 -12.95 -2.11
C SER A 126 11.47 -13.41 -2.18
N ALA A 127 10.52 -12.49 -2.41
CA ALA A 127 9.10 -12.79 -2.65
C ALA A 127 8.48 -11.90 -3.74
N GLY A 128 7.41 -12.38 -4.36
CA GLY A 128 6.49 -11.52 -5.11
C GLY A 128 5.45 -10.91 -4.16
N MET A 129 4.77 -9.85 -4.59
CA MET A 129 3.59 -9.39 -3.87
C MET A 129 2.51 -10.47 -3.97
N GLU A 130 1.84 -10.82 -2.87
CA GLU A 130 0.78 -11.83 -2.92
C GLU A 130 -0.38 -11.31 -3.79
N VAL A 131 -0.61 -12.01 -4.89
CA VAL A 131 -1.73 -11.78 -5.81
C VAL A 131 -2.61 -13.02 -5.75
N PHE A 132 -3.79 -12.90 -5.17
CA PHE A 132 -4.80 -13.96 -5.19
C PHE A 132 -5.83 -13.65 -6.29
N SER A 133 -5.40 -13.68 -7.57
CA SER A 133 -6.33 -13.40 -8.66
C SER A 133 -7.15 -14.65 -9.04
N GLU A 134 -8.47 -14.57 -8.92
CA GLU A 134 -9.37 -15.34 -9.79
C GLU A 134 -9.62 -14.61 -11.14
N THR A 135 -9.17 -13.37 -11.30
CA THR A 135 -9.57 -12.50 -12.43
C THR A 135 -8.42 -11.83 -13.18
N GLN A 136 -7.42 -12.60 -13.65
CA GLN A 136 -6.35 -12.03 -14.51
C GLN A 136 -6.76 -11.82 -16.00
N ASP A 137 -8.04 -11.99 -16.37
CA ASP A 137 -8.48 -11.97 -17.77
C ASP A 137 -9.37 -10.79 -18.19
N ALA A 138 -9.50 -9.72 -17.39
CA ALA A 138 -10.17 -8.49 -17.84
C ALA A 138 -9.16 -7.54 -18.53
N ASN A 139 -8.87 -7.90 -19.79
CA ASN A 139 -8.18 -7.18 -20.87
C ASN A 139 -8.03 -5.64 -20.69
N PRO A 140 -6.81 -5.06 -20.81
CA PRO A 140 -6.57 -3.61 -20.71
C PRO A 140 -6.96 -2.81 -21.97
N ASP A 141 -7.36 -3.47 -23.06
CA ASP A 141 -7.77 -2.81 -24.30
C ASP A 141 -9.27 -3.03 -24.56
N GLY A 142 -10.06 -1.99 -24.32
CA GLY A 142 -11.32 -1.75 -25.03
C GLY A 142 -11.04 -1.07 -26.37
#